data_AF-A0A7W0YTU0-F1
#
_entry.id   AF-A0A7W0YTU0-F1
#
_cell.length_a   1.000
_cell.length_b   1.000
_cell.length_c   1.000
_cell.angle_alpha   90.00
_cell.angle_beta   90.00
_cell.angle_gamma   90.00
#
_symmetry.space_group_name_H-M   'P 1'
#
loop_
_entity.id
_entity.type
_entity.pdbx_description
1 polymer ?
#
loop_
_entity_poly.entity_id
_entity_poly.type
_entity_poly.pdbx_seq_one_letter_code
_entity_poly.pdbx_strand_id
1 'polypeptide(L)'
;MHRRVFLKSGALALVTMGLNPSFLRRSVFATELRRTAKGKILVCVFQRGAADGLNMIVPHGENAYYGLRPNIGIPRPLRGNAATAIDLDGFFGLHPSLSPLKPLWDRGLLAPVHAVGSPSSTRSHFDAQDYMESGTPDVKSTPDGWLNRYLATRGTCAECTEPSSFRAVALSPTMPRMLQGPAPTIAMSSLNDFTVRATGSSAERLEALYRTGSADLIHGSGSETFDAVKMLKSANP
;
A
#
# COMPACT_ATOMS: atom_id res chain seq x y z
N MET A 1 -30.38 -34.19 -21.85
CA MET A 1 -30.25 -32.90 -21.13
C MET A 1 -28.99 -32.18 -21.58
N HIS A 2 -29.10 -30.97 -22.12
CA HIS A 2 -27.94 -30.24 -22.63
C HIS A 2 -27.07 -29.68 -21.49
N ARG A 3 -25.79 -30.04 -21.49
CA ARG A 3 -24.76 -29.61 -20.51
C ARG A 3 -24.76 -28.10 -20.24
N ARG A 4 -25.08 -27.30 -21.26
CA ARG A 4 -25.22 -25.83 -21.16
C ARG A 4 -26.42 -25.36 -20.34
N VAL A 5 -27.54 -26.08 -20.40
CA VAL A 5 -28.75 -25.73 -19.63
C VAL A 5 -28.53 -26.07 -18.16
N PHE A 6 -27.95 -27.23 -17.86
CA PHE A 6 -27.59 -27.62 -16.49
C PHE A 6 -26.62 -26.63 -15.82
N LEU A 7 -25.56 -26.21 -16.53
CA LEU A 7 -24.61 -25.22 -16.02
C LEU A 7 -25.24 -23.84 -15.80
N LYS A 8 -26.11 -23.39 -16.70
CA LYS A 8 -26.82 -22.10 -16.56
C LYS A 8 -27.80 -22.13 -15.39
N SER A 9 -28.57 -23.21 -15.24
CA SER A 9 -29.54 -23.36 -14.15
C SER A 9 -28.86 -23.55 -12.79
N GLY A 10 -27.73 -24.28 -12.74
CA GLY A 10 -26.95 -24.47 -11.50
C GLY A 10 -26.25 -23.20 -11.02
N ALA A 11 -25.72 -22.38 -11.93
CA ALA A 11 -25.12 -21.10 -11.57
C ALA A 11 -26.14 -20.10 -11.01
N LEU A 12 -27.37 -20.09 -11.56
CA LEU A 12 -28.45 -19.24 -11.07
C LEU A 12 -28.91 -19.65 -9.67
N ALA A 13 -29.00 -20.96 -9.40
CA ALA A 13 -29.40 -21.49 -8.09
C ALA A 13 -28.42 -21.14 -6.95
N LEU A 14 -27.11 -21.13 -7.23
CA LEU A 14 -26.08 -20.76 -6.26
C LEU A 14 -26.14 -19.27 -5.89
N VAL A 15 -26.42 -18.39 -6.86
CA VAL A 15 -26.57 -16.94 -6.63
C VAL A 15 -27.82 -16.65 -5.79
N THR A 16 -28.93 -17.35 -6.03
CA THR A 16 -30.18 -17.17 -5.27
C THR A 16 -30.11 -17.69 -3.83
N MET A 17 -29.23 -18.64 -3.53
CA MET A 17 -29.06 -19.22 -2.19
C MET A 17 -28.03 -18.49 -1.32
N GLY A 18 -27.38 -17.42 -1.81
CA GLY A 18 -26.40 -16.65 -1.04
C GLY A 18 -25.13 -17.43 -0.67
N LEU A 19 -24.93 -18.62 -1.26
CA LEU A 19 -23.71 -19.38 -1.10
C LEU A 19 -22.62 -18.72 -1.94
N ASN A 20 -21.52 -18.34 -1.30
CA ASN A 20 -20.38 -17.68 -1.95
C ASN A 20 -19.15 -18.61 -1.98
N PRO A 21 -19.15 -19.67 -2.83
CA PRO A 21 -18.02 -20.57 -2.95
C PRO A 21 -16.74 -19.81 -3.29
N SER A 22 -15.67 -20.09 -2.55
CA SER A 22 -14.35 -19.49 -2.75
C SER A 22 -13.79 -19.68 -4.16
N PHE A 23 -14.21 -20.73 -4.88
CA PHE A 23 -13.83 -20.96 -6.27
C PHE A 23 -14.47 -19.96 -7.25
N LEU A 24 -15.70 -19.50 -7.01
CA LEU A 24 -16.37 -18.48 -7.82
C LEU A 24 -15.73 -17.10 -7.62
N ARG A 25 -15.36 -16.76 -6.37
CA ARG A 25 -14.55 -15.56 -6.07
C ARG A 25 -13.22 -15.60 -6.82
N ARG A 26 -12.51 -16.73 -6.79
CA ARG A 26 -11.26 -16.90 -7.54
C ARG A 26 -11.44 -16.73 -9.05
N SER A 27 -12.52 -17.22 -9.64
CA SER A 27 -12.78 -17.04 -11.09
C SER A 27 -13.23 -15.63 -11.46
N VAL A 28 -13.95 -14.94 -10.57
CA VAL A 28 -14.35 -13.54 -10.74
C VAL A 28 -13.13 -12.62 -10.65
N PHE A 29 -12.27 -12.79 -9.65
CA PHE A 29 -11.00 -12.06 -9.56
C PHE A 29 -9.96 -12.49 -10.61
N ALA A 30 -10.12 -13.68 -11.23
CA ALA A 30 -9.31 -14.14 -12.37
C ALA A 30 -9.90 -13.73 -13.72
N THR A 31 -11.11 -13.16 -13.76
CA THR A 31 -11.60 -12.49 -14.96
C THR A 31 -10.75 -11.25 -15.09
N GLU A 32 -9.88 -11.20 -16.11
CA GLU A 32 -9.03 -10.04 -16.33
C GLU A 32 -9.89 -8.78 -16.32
N LEU A 33 -9.70 -7.96 -15.28
CA LEU A 33 -10.24 -6.61 -15.23
C LEU A 33 -9.89 -5.97 -16.57
N ARG A 34 -10.92 -5.66 -17.37
CA ARG A 34 -10.80 -5.05 -18.70
C ARG A 34 -9.70 -3.99 -18.65
N ARG A 35 -8.52 -4.31 -19.22
CA ARG A 35 -7.35 -3.44 -19.40
C ARG A 35 -7.43 -2.15 -18.56
N THR A 36 -7.25 -2.26 -17.24
CA THR A 36 -6.86 -1.11 -16.45
C THR A 36 -5.60 -0.56 -17.10
N ALA A 37 -5.55 0.74 -17.39
CA ALA A 37 -4.44 1.36 -18.12
C ALA A 37 -3.08 0.84 -17.58
N LYS A 38 -2.14 0.56 -18.50
CA LYS A 38 -0.83 -0.05 -18.25
C LYS A 38 0.10 0.87 -17.44
N GLY A 39 -0.29 1.19 -16.22
CA GLY A 39 0.51 1.98 -15.27
C GLY A 39 1.38 1.08 -14.40
N LYS A 40 2.51 1.62 -13.94
CA LYS A 40 3.29 0.98 -12.87
C LYS A 40 2.60 1.26 -11.53
N ILE A 41 2.48 0.24 -10.69
CA ILE A 41 1.97 0.38 -9.32
C ILE A 41 3.16 0.65 -8.41
N LEU A 42 3.08 1.74 -7.64
CA LEU A 42 4.01 2.02 -6.56
C LEU A 42 3.41 1.53 -5.24
N VAL A 43 4.12 0.63 -4.56
CA VAL A 43 3.80 0.26 -3.17
C VAL A 43 4.79 0.95 -2.26
N CYS A 44 4.31 1.90 -1.46
CA CYS A 44 5.12 2.58 -0.45
C CYS A 44 4.84 1.96 0.92
N VAL A 45 5.87 1.37 1.54
CA VAL A 45 5.78 0.80 2.89
C VAL A 45 6.60 1.67 3.83
N PHE A 46 5.92 2.40 4.72
CA PHE A 46 6.60 3.21 5.72
C PHE A 46 6.72 2.45 7.05
N GLN A 47 7.93 2.01 7.37
CA GLN A 47 8.26 1.29 8.60
C GLN A 47 8.39 2.28 9.78
N ARG A 48 7.25 2.66 10.36
CA ARG A 48 7.20 3.48 11.58
C ARG A 48 7.80 2.70 12.77
N GLY A 49 8.44 3.42 13.69
CA GLY A 49 9.09 2.80 14.86
C GLY A 49 10.59 2.54 14.72
N ALA A 50 11.26 3.26 13.80
CA ALA A 50 12.71 3.28 13.66
C ALA A 50 13.33 1.93 13.27
N ALA A 51 12.99 1.44 12.07
CA ALA A 51 13.65 0.28 11.49
C ALA A 51 15.18 0.47 11.41
N ASP A 52 15.93 -0.48 11.95
CA ASP A 52 17.38 -0.45 11.96
C ASP A 52 17.94 -0.93 10.60
N GLY A 53 18.18 0.03 9.70
CA GLY A 53 18.66 -0.25 8.35
C GLY A 53 19.99 -1.03 8.30
N LEU A 54 20.87 -0.84 9.29
CA LEU A 54 22.15 -1.55 9.38
C LEU A 54 22.01 -3.00 9.85
N ASN A 55 20.88 -3.36 10.46
CA ASN A 55 20.55 -4.76 10.75
C ASN A 55 19.65 -5.38 9.68
N MET A 56 18.91 -4.58 8.91
CA MET A 56 18.17 -5.07 7.74
C MET A 56 19.12 -5.46 6.60
N ILE A 57 20.07 -4.57 6.29
CA ILE A 57 21.12 -4.80 5.31
C ILE A 57 22.48 -4.62 6.03
N VAL A 58 23.01 -5.74 6.46
CA VAL A 58 24.17 -5.88 7.35
C VAL A 58 25.45 -5.67 6.56
N PRO A 59 26.29 -4.65 6.86
CA PRO A 59 27.63 -4.51 6.29
C PRO A 59 28.59 -5.50 6.97
N HIS A 60 28.38 -6.80 6.77
CA HIS A 60 29.11 -7.85 7.47
C HIS A 60 30.61 -7.87 7.16
N GLY A 61 31.04 -7.26 6.05
CA GLY A 61 32.45 -7.03 5.74
C GLY A 61 33.12 -5.96 6.62
N GLU A 62 32.35 -5.06 7.23
CA GLU A 62 32.87 -3.96 8.05
C GLU A 62 33.11 -4.41 9.51
N ASN A 63 34.36 -4.34 9.97
CA ASN A 63 34.72 -4.69 11.34
C ASN A 63 34.12 -3.71 12.37
N ALA A 64 34.05 -2.42 12.03
CA ALA A 64 33.51 -1.40 12.91
C ALA A 64 32.03 -1.65 13.26
N TYR A 65 31.26 -2.27 12.36
CA TYR A 65 29.87 -2.64 12.63
C TYR A 65 29.76 -3.51 13.89
N TYR A 66 30.61 -4.53 14.02
CA TYR A 66 30.61 -5.45 15.16
C TYR A 66 31.11 -4.78 16.44
N GLY A 67 32.12 -3.91 16.34
CA GLY A 67 32.62 -3.13 17.48
C GLY A 67 31.60 -2.13 18.02
N LEU A 68 30.83 -1.49 17.13
CA LEU A 68 29.79 -0.51 17.49
C LEU A 68 28.47 -1.15 17.93
N ARG A 69 28.26 -2.44 17.63
CA ARG A 69 27.00 -3.17 17.88
C ARG A 69 27.22 -4.51 18.59
N PRO A 70 27.91 -4.55 19.74
CA PRO A 70 28.32 -5.79 20.38
C PRO A 70 27.15 -6.70 20.77
N ASN A 71 25.99 -6.12 21.10
CA ASN A 71 24.83 -6.87 21.61
C ASN A 71 23.73 -7.10 20.56
N ILE A 72 23.75 -6.35 19.46
CA ILE A 72 22.68 -6.34 18.46
C ILE A 72 23.16 -6.63 17.04
N GLY A 73 24.47 -6.77 16.83
CA GLY A 73 25.05 -7.05 15.52
C GLY A 73 24.66 -8.44 15.02
N ILE A 74 24.26 -8.51 13.75
CA ILE A 74 23.95 -9.79 13.10
C ILE A 74 25.27 -10.48 12.73
N PRO A 75 25.48 -11.75 13.15
CA PRO A 75 26.73 -12.46 12.88
C PRO A 75 27.04 -12.57 11.38
N ARG A 76 28.33 -12.62 11.05
CA ARG A 76 28.81 -12.80 9.67
C ARG A 76 28.23 -14.06 9.04
N PRO A 77 28.02 -14.07 7.71
CA PRO A 77 27.50 -15.23 7.01
C PRO A 77 28.29 -16.50 7.33
N LEU A 78 27.59 -17.54 7.78
CA LEU A 78 28.16 -18.86 8.01
C LEU A 78 27.26 -19.91 7.35
N ARG A 79 27.85 -20.69 6.44
CA ARG A 79 27.13 -21.73 5.72
C ARG A 79 26.49 -22.73 6.70
N GLY A 80 25.19 -22.98 6.51
CA GLY A 80 24.43 -23.90 7.36
C GLY A 80 23.89 -23.28 8.66
N ASN A 81 24.16 -22.00 8.93
CA ASN A 81 23.64 -21.31 10.11
C ASN A 81 22.58 -20.26 9.71
N ALA A 82 21.32 -20.59 9.98
CA ALA A 82 20.17 -19.73 9.68
C ALA A 82 20.06 -18.48 10.58
N ALA A 83 20.89 -18.34 11.61
CA ALA A 83 20.91 -17.15 12.47
C ALA A 83 21.91 -16.08 12.00
N THR A 84 22.66 -16.34 10.92
CA THR A 84 23.67 -15.42 10.38
C THR A 84 23.16 -14.60 9.20
N ALA A 85 23.81 -13.47 8.93
CA ALA A 85 23.49 -12.66 7.77
C ALA A 85 23.53 -13.50 6.47
N ILE A 86 22.59 -13.24 5.57
CA ILE A 86 22.51 -13.90 4.27
C ILE A 86 23.33 -13.07 3.30
N ASP A 87 24.48 -13.59 2.88
CA ASP A 87 25.39 -12.86 2.01
C ASP A 87 24.73 -12.43 0.69
N LEU A 88 24.97 -11.18 0.30
CA LEU A 88 24.46 -10.57 -0.94
C LEU A 88 25.56 -10.42 -2.00
N ASP A 89 26.73 -9.94 -1.60
CA ASP A 89 27.83 -9.56 -2.50
C ASP A 89 29.23 -9.76 -1.91
N GLY A 90 29.36 -10.43 -0.76
CA GLY A 90 30.62 -10.62 -0.04
C GLY A 90 30.96 -9.50 0.94
N PHE A 91 30.21 -8.41 0.97
CA PHE A 91 30.39 -7.31 1.93
C PHE A 91 29.10 -6.97 2.70
N PHE A 92 27.96 -6.96 2.00
CA PHE A 92 26.63 -6.77 2.55
C PHE A 92 25.86 -8.08 2.65
N GLY A 93 24.91 -8.14 3.57
CA GLY A 93 24.05 -9.28 3.78
C GLY A 93 22.64 -8.89 4.23
N LEU A 94 21.65 -9.71 3.98
CA LEU A 94 20.31 -9.53 4.53
C LEU A 94 20.25 -10.06 5.97
N HIS A 95 19.42 -9.43 6.79
CA HIS A 95 18.95 -10.04 8.02
C HIS A 95 18.35 -11.44 7.73
N PRO A 96 18.55 -12.47 8.59
CA PRO A 96 17.95 -13.79 8.41
C PRO A 96 16.44 -13.78 8.15
N SER A 97 15.69 -12.98 8.92
CA SER A 97 14.23 -12.80 8.77
C SER A 97 13.81 -12.17 7.44
N LEU A 98 14.75 -11.59 6.69
CA LEU A 98 14.54 -11.06 5.34
C LEU A 98 14.94 -12.07 4.25
N SER A 99 15.17 -13.33 4.60
CA SER A 99 15.40 -14.42 3.62
C SER A 99 14.40 -14.46 2.45
N PRO A 100 13.09 -14.14 2.60
CA PRO A 100 12.18 -14.14 1.45
C PRO A 100 12.52 -13.09 0.39
N LEU A 101 13.36 -12.09 0.69
CA LEU A 101 13.80 -11.06 -0.25
C LEU A 101 15.03 -11.48 -1.06
N LYS A 102 15.80 -12.48 -0.61
CA LYS A 102 17.02 -12.95 -1.30
C LYS A 102 16.77 -13.37 -2.75
N PRO A 103 15.68 -14.09 -3.11
CA PRO A 103 15.39 -14.41 -4.50
C PRO A 103 15.14 -13.17 -5.39
N LEU A 104 14.69 -12.05 -4.82
CA LEU A 104 14.52 -10.80 -5.58
C LEU A 104 15.88 -10.14 -5.86
N TRP A 105 16.79 -10.17 -4.89
CA TRP A 105 18.18 -9.74 -5.09
C TRP A 105 18.87 -10.56 -6.16
N ASP A 106 18.81 -11.89 -6.08
CA ASP A 106 19.47 -12.80 -7.02
C ASP A 106 18.98 -12.62 -8.46
N ARG A 107 17.76 -12.11 -8.64
CA ARG A 107 17.15 -11.79 -9.94
C ARG A 107 17.41 -10.35 -10.41
N GLY A 108 18.11 -9.52 -9.62
CA GLY A 108 18.32 -8.10 -9.92
C GLY A 108 17.06 -7.23 -9.79
N LEU A 109 16.06 -7.68 -9.02
CA LEU A 109 14.77 -7.01 -8.81
C LEU A 109 14.69 -6.26 -7.47
N LEU A 110 15.70 -6.39 -6.62
CA LEU A 110 15.82 -5.68 -5.35
C LEU A 110 17.13 -4.89 -5.34
N ALA A 111 17.05 -3.62 -4.95
CA ALA A 111 18.22 -2.76 -4.78
C ALA A 111 18.10 -1.99 -3.46
N PRO A 112 18.80 -2.42 -2.39
CA PRO A 112 18.94 -1.60 -1.19
C PRO A 112 19.81 -0.38 -1.49
N VAL A 113 19.38 0.79 -1.02
CA VAL A 113 20.15 2.04 -1.14
C VAL A 113 20.59 2.44 0.27
N HIS A 114 21.91 2.51 0.46
CA HIS A 114 22.53 2.86 1.73
C HIS A 114 22.95 4.32 1.78
N ALA A 115 23.30 4.78 2.99
CA ALA A 115 23.79 6.14 3.24
C ALA A 115 22.82 7.23 2.73
N VAL A 116 21.52 6.94 2.74
CA VAL A 116 20.44 7.88 2.45
C VAL A 116 19.64 8.12 3.71
N GLY A 117 19.18 9.36 3.89
CA GLY A 117 18.42 9.75 5.07
C GLY A 117 17.92 11.18 4.98
N SER A 118 17.16 11.59 6.00
CA SER A 118 16.69 12.97 6.12
C SER A 118 17.89 13.90 6.39
N PRO A 119 17.97 15.08 5.73
CA PRO A 119 18.98 16.09 6.05
C PRO A 119 18.69 16.81 7.38
N SER A 120 17.49 16.64 7.94
CA SER A 120 17.11 17.24 9.22
C SER A 120 17.86 16.59 10.37
N SER A 121 18.40 17.40 11.28
CA SER A 121 19.05 16.93 12.51
C SER A 121 18.08 16.72 13.69
N THR A 122 16.76 16.73 13.46
CA THR A 122 15.77 16.57 14.53
C THR A 122 15.95 15.25 15.28
N ARG A 123 15.79 15.32 16.60
CA ARG A 123 15.75 14.14 17.49
C ARG A 123 14.32 13.73 17.87
N SER A 124 13.31 14.44 17.37
CA SER A 124 11.91 14.12 17.59
C SER A 124 11.45 13.07 16.58
N HIS A 125 11.02 11.90 17.07
CA HIS A 125 10.44 10.86 16.22
C HIS A 125 9.17 11.33 15.49
N PHE A 126 8.39 12.22 16.10
CA PHE A 126 7.19 12.78 15.47
C PHE A 126 7.56 13.69 14.30
N ASP A 127 8.49 14.62 14.53
CA ASP A 127 8.95 15.54 13.48
C ASP A 127 9.63 14.76 12.34
N ALA A 128 10.47 13.79 12.65
CA ALA A 128 11.14 12.97 11.63
C ALA A 128 10.14 12.20 10.76
N GLN A 129 9.10 11.62 11.35
CA GLN A 129 8.03 10.94 10.60
C GLN A 129 7.27 11.93 9.72
N ASP A 130 6.87 13.07 10.27
CA ASP A 130 6.17 14.12 9.54
C ASP A 130 6.99 14.64 8.35
N TYR A 131 8.29 14.83 8.52
CA TYR A 131 9.18 15.26 7.44
C TYR A 131 9.36 14.20 6.35
N MET A 132 9.44 12.92 6.72
CA MET A 132 9.51 11.82 5.74
C MET A 132 8.20 11.67 4.95
N GLU A 133 7.05 11.92 5.59
CA GLU A 133 5.75 11.83 4.93
C GLU A 133 5.38 13.10 4.12
N SER A 134 5.77 14.28 4.60
CA SER A 134 5.58 15.54 3.85
C SER A 134 6.62 15.73 2.76
N GLY A 135 7.82 15.15 2.88
CA GLY A 135 8.93 15.36 1.96
C GLY A 135 9.55 16.76 2.05
N THR A 136 9.33 17.48 3.15
CA THR A 136 9.89 18.83 3.39
C THR A 136 10.56 18.88 4.78
N PRO A 137 11.84 18.46 4.88
CA PRO A 137 12.59 18.50 6.14
C PRO A 137 12.58 19.89 6.77
N ASP A 138 12.39 19.95 8.09
CA ASP A 138 12.38 21.17 8.91
C ASP A 138 11.29 22.22 8.58
N VAL A 139 10.34 21.88 7.71
CA VAL A 139 9.19 22.73 7.39
C VAL A 139 7.91 22.10 7.94
N LYS A 140 7.50 22.54 9.13
CA LYS A 140 6.30 22.01 9.81
C LYS A 140 4.97 22.47 9.20
N SER A 141 4.99 23.59 8.48
CA SER A 141 3.80 24.21 7.89
C SER A 141 3.34 23.57 6.58
N THR A 142 4.08 22.60 6.03
CA THR A 142 3.68 21.89 4.81
C THR A 142 2.39 21.11 5.06
N PRO A 143 1.27 21.47 4.40
CA PRO A 143 -0.04 20.95 4.73
C PRO A 143 -0.32 19.57 4.10
N ASP A 144 0.47 19.16 3.11
CA ASP A 144 0.23 17.98 2.29
C ASP A 144 1.43 17.01 2.26
N GLY A 145 1.14 15.79 1.84
CA GLY A 145 2.09 14.71 1.67
C GLY A 145 2.75 14.70 0.30
N TRP A 146 3.99 14.22 0.23
CA TRP A 146 4.72 14.21 -1.04
C TRP A 146 4.08 13.30 -2.09
N LEU A 147 3.47 12.17 -1.69
CA LEU A 147 2.76 11.28 -2.63
C LEU A 147 1.50 11.97 -3.15
N ASN A 148 0.72 12.63 -2.29
CA ASN A 148 -0.47 13.37 -2.74
C ASN A 148 -0.08 14.49 -3.73
N ARG A 149 0.95 15.28 -3.41
CA ARG A 149 1.48 16.29 -4.35
C ARG A 149 1.94 15.69 -5.67
N TYR A 150 2.56 14.51 -5.65
CA TYR A 150 2.93 13.80 -6.88
C TYR A 150 1.69 13.40 -7.70
N LEU A 151 0.62 12.94 -7.05
CA LEU A 151 -0.65 12.60 -7.70
C LEU A 151 -1.36 13.84 -8.30
N ALA A 152 -1.24 14.99 -7.64
CA ALA A 152 -1.84 16.25 -8.09
C ALA A 152 -1.18 16.84 -9.35
N THR A 153 0.08 16.48 -9.66
CA THR A 153 0.82 17.03 -10.81
C THR A 153 0.79 16.13 -12.03
N ARG A 154 1.33 14.91 -11.93
CA ARG A 154 1.43 13.95 -13.03
C ARG A 154 0.85 12.57 -12.71
N GLY A 155 0.85 12.19 -11.43
CA GLY A 155 0.50 10.84 -10.96
C GLY A 155 1.28 9.73 -11.67
N THR A 156 0.79 8.49 -11.62
CA THR A 156 1.52 7.28 -12.04
C THR A 156 1.33 6.88 -13.50
N CYS A 157 0.53 7.61 -14.27
CA CYS A 157 0.17 7.27 -15.64
C CYS A 157 -0.11 8.52 -16.47
N ALA A 158 0.60 8.65 -17.60
CA ALA A 158 0.41 9.73 -18.56
C ALA A 158 -0.98 9.68 -19.23
N GLU A 159 -1.60 8.50 -19.26
CA GLU A 159 -2.91 8.23 -19.86
C GLU A 159 -4.06 8.32 -18.85
N CYS A 160 -3.77 8.51 -17.56
CA CYS A 160 -4.81 8.71 -16.54
C CYS A 160 -5.22 10.18 -16.48
N THR A 161 -5.86 10.62 -17.55
CA THR A 161 -6.49 11.94 -17.65
C THR A 161 -7.80 12.02 -16.87
N GLU A 162 -8.45 10.87 -16.63
CA GLU A 162 -9.70 10.82 -15.87
C GLU A 162 -9.43 10.75 -14.36
N PRO A 163 -10.00 11.65 -13.55
CA PRO A 163 -9.90 11.59 -12.10
C PRO A 163 -10.58 10.31 -11.57
N SER A 164 -9.86 9.56 -10.74
CA SER A 164 -10.36 8.36 -10.06
C SER A 164 -9.99 8.40 -8.60
N SER A 165 -10.96 8.12 -7.72
CA SER A 165 -10.73 8.00 -6.28
C SER A 165 -9.81 6.82 -5.92
N PHE A 166 -9.61 5.85 -6.83
CA PHE A 166 -8.68 4.73 -6.63
C PHE A 166 -7.26 5.00 -7.14
N ARG A 167 -6.94 6.26 -7.46
CA ARG A 167 -5.59 6.61 -7.92
C ARG A 167 -4.53 6.38 -6.84
N ALA A 168 -4.91 6.44 -5.57
CA ALA A 168 -4.12 5.91 -4.47
C ALA A 168 -5.00 5.37 -3.34
N VAL A 169 -4.50 4.30 -2.70
CA VAL A 169 -5.15 3.61 -1.61
C VAL A 169 -4.15 3.45 -0.46
N ALA A 170 -4.54 3.89 0.73
CA ALA A 170 -3.83 3.62 1.97
C ALA A 170 -4.46 2.43 2.68
N LEU A 171 -3.63 1.45 3.04
CA LEU A 171 -4.03 0.34 3.91
C LEU A 171 -3.74 0.70 5.37
N SER A 172 -4.55 1.60 5.92
CA SER A 172 -4.45 2.08 7.29
C SER A 172 -5.81 2.60 7.80
N PRO A 173 -6.04 2.61 9.13
CA PRO A 173 -7.29 3.13 9.71
C PRO A 173 -7.52 4.62 9.47
N THR A 174 -6.44 5.39 9.34
CA THR A 174 -6.46 6.83 9.07
C THR A 174 -5.62 7.15 7.84
N MET A 175 -5.93 8.26 7.16
CA MET A 175 -5.16 8.70 6.00
C MET A 175 -3.74 9.10 6.44
N PRO A 176 -2.69 8.40 5.96
CA PRO A 176 -1.32 8.77 6.31
C PRO A 176 -0.97 10.12 5.71
N ARG A 177 -0.10 10.89 6.39
CA ARG A 177 0.27 12.24 5.97
C ARG A 177 0.82 12.28 4.55
N MET A 178 1.53 11.23 4.13
CA MET A 178 2.08 11.14 2.76
C MET A 178 1.01 11.22 1.66
N LEU A 179 -0.24 10.83 1.95
CA LEU A 179 -1.37 10.86 1.04
C LEU A 179 -2.39 11.96 1.35
N GLN A 180 -2.18 12.79 2.36
CA GLN A 180 -3.03 13.97 2.62
C GLN A 180 -2.75 15.07 1.59
N GLY A 181 -3.80 15.70 1.06
CA GLY A 181 -3.69 16.80 0.10
C GLY A 181 -4.87 16.83 -0.87
N PRO A 182 -4.79 17.65 -1.94
CA PRO A 182 -5.92 17.90 -2.85
C PRO A 182 -6.22 16.75 -3.82
N ALA A 183 -5.31 15.80 -4.02
CA ALA A 183 -5.58 14.66 -4.90
C ALA A 183 -6.51 13.65 -4.20
N PRO A 184 -7.54 13.12 -4.89
CA PRO A 184 -8.44 12.13 -4.32
C PRO A 184 -7.72 10.85 -3.87
N THR A 185 -7.92 10.43 -2.62
CA THR A 185 -7.27 9.25 -2.03
C THR A 185 -8.17 8.55 -1.02
N ILE A 186 -8.07 7.23 -0.95
CA ILE A 186 -8.90 6.44 -0.03
C ILE A 186 -8.01 5.78 1.02
N ALA A 187 -8.42 5.87 2.29
CA ALA A 187 -7.86 5.05 3.36
C ALA A 187 -8.85 3.96 3.75
N MET A 188 -8.35 2.74 3.90
CA MET A 188 -9.13 1.60 4.37
C MET A 188 -8.29 0.69 5.26
N SER A 189 -8.91 0.17 6.32
CA SER A 189 -8.22 -0.75 7.25
C SER A 189 -7.93 -2.12 6.65
N SER A 190 -8.71 -2.53 5.65
CA SER A 190 -8.64 -3.86 5.04
C SER A 190 -9.28 -3.82 3.66
N LEU A 191 -8.64 -4.49 2.69
CA LEU A 191 -9.21 -4.71 1.36
C LEU A 191 -10.48 -5.58 1.43
N ASN A 192 -10.57 -6.48 2.42
CA ASN A 192 -11.73 -7.37 2.60
C ASN A 192 -12.93 -6.64 3.20
N ASP A 193 -12.69 -5.57 3.96
CA ASP A 193 -13.76 -4.78 4.60
C ASP A 193 -14.37 -3.79 3.62
N PHE A 194 -13.70 -3.54 2.49
CA PHE A 194 -14.29 -2.88 1.32
C PHE A 194 -15.28 -3.82 0.62
N THR A 195 -16.28 -4.28 1.36
CA THR A 195 -17.47 -4.89 0.79
C THR A 195 -18.52 -3.80 0.61
N VAL A 196 -18.95 -3.61 -0.62
CA VAL A 196 -20.10 -2.75 -0.94
C VAL A 196 -21.35 -3.40 -0.37
N ARG A 197 -21.61 -3.23 0.94
CA ARG A 197 -22.93 -3.46 1.55
C ARG A 197 -23.79 -2.21 1.34
N ALA A 198 -23.92 -1.78 0.08
CA ALA A 198 -24.90 -0.78 -0.31
C ALA A 198 -26.08 -1.49 -0.98
N THR A 199 -26.76 -2.34 -0.20
CA THR A 199 -28.08 -2.85 -0.51
C THR A 199 -29.08 -2.09 0.35
N GLY A 200 -29.64 -1.00 -0.19
CA GLY A 200 -30.78 -0.28 0.40
C GLY A 200 -30.61 1.23 0.59
N SER A 201 -31.74 1.85 0.90
CA SER A 201 -31.99 3.30 1.08
C SER A 201 -31.09 4.01 2.10
N SER A 202 -30.31 3.28 2.89
CA SER A 202 -29.36 3.84 3.86
C SER A 202 -28.15 4.49 3.18
N ALA A 203 -27.67 3.95 2.06
CA ALA A 203 -26.56 4.56 1.31
C ALA A 203 -26.99 5.88 0.64
N GLU A 204 -28.21 5.93 0.10
CA GLU A 204 -28.80 7.13 -0.51
C GLU A 204 -29.14 8.20 0.53
N ARG A 205 -29.60 7.80 1.72
CA ARG A 205 -29.84 8.72 2.85
C ARG A 205 -28.55 9.27 3.42
N LEU A 206 -27.51 8.44 3.52
CA LEU A 206 -26.18 8.89 3.96
C LEU A 206 -25.57 9.83 2.91
N GLU A 207 -25.63 9.48 1.62
CA GLU A 207 -25.22 10.36 0.52
C GLU A 207 -26.00 11.69 0.51
N ALA A 208 -27.30 11.65 0.81
CA ALA A 208 -28.11 12.87 0.95
C ALA A 208 -27.68 13.71 2.16
N LEU A 209 -27.31 13.10 3.29
CA LEU A 209 -26.79 13.79 4.47
C LEU A 209 -25.41 14.42 4.21
N TYR A 210 -24.52 13.72 3.48
CA TYR A 210 -23.25 14.28 3.04
C TYR A 210 -23.44 15.38 2.00
N ARG A 211 -24.47 15.33 1.14
CA ARG A 211 -24.76 16.40 0.17
C ARG A 211 -25.36 17.66 0.83
N THR A 212 -25.96 17.55 2.01
CA THR A 212 -26.73 18.63 2.66
C THR A 212 -26.13 19.17 3.96
N GLY A 213 -25.13 18.50 4.57
CA GLY A 213 -24.45 18.98 5.77
C GLY A 213 -23.41 20.06 5.47
N SER A 214 -23.31 21.13 6.26
CA SER A 214 -22.34 22.22 6.10
C SER A 214 -21.07 21.99 6.95
N ALA A 215 -19.89 21.82 6.33
CA ALA A 215 -18.53 22.20 6.79
C ALA A 215 -17.39 21.40 6.09
N ASP A 216 -16.43 22.14 5.53
CA ASP A 216 -15.38 21.83 4.53
C ASP A 216 -14.37 20.68 4.77
N LEU A 217 -14.43 19.91 5.87
CA LEU A 217 -13.40 18.89 6.15
C LEU A 217 -13.91 17.43 6.09
N ILE A 218 -15.22 17.23 6.20
CA ILE A 218 -15.84 15.90 6.14
C ILE A 218 -16.35 15.57 4.73
N HIS A 219 -16.55 16.60 3.89
CA HIS A 219 -17.04 16.46 2.51
C HIS A 219 -16.07 15.76 1.58
N GLY A 220 -14.77 16.13 1.60
CA GLY A 220 -13.78 15.57 0.68
C GLY A 220 -13.65 14.05 0.85
N SER A 221 -13.28 13.61 2.06
CA SER A 221 -13.10 12.19 2.38
C SER A 221 -14.39 11.36 2.21
N GLY A 222 -15.55 11.94 2.54
CA GLY A 222 -16.86 11.29 2.38
C GLY A 222 -17.24 11.11 0.92
N SER A 223 -17.20 12.19 0.13
CA SER A 223 -17.52 12.17 -1.30
C SER A 223 -16.60 11.23 -2.07
N GLU A 224 -15.29 11.28 -1.78
CA GLU A 224 -14.29 10.42 -2.44
C GLU A 224 -14.58 8.93 -2.20
N THR A 225 -15.00 8.57 -0.98
CA THR A 225 -15.39 7.20 -0.64
C THR A 225 -16.66 6.78 -1.39
N PHE A 226 -17.66 7.65 -1.54
CA PHE A 226 -18.87 7.33 -2.31
C PHE A 226 -18.59 7.19 -3.81
N ASP A 227 -17.76 8.06 -4.37
CA ASP A 227 -17.36 7.99 -5.77
C ASP A 227 -16.56 6.71 -6.05
N ALA A 228 -15.73 6.28 -5.09
CA ALA A 228 -15.05 5.00 -5.11
C ALA A 228 -16.04 3.82 -5.13
N VAL A 229 -17.06 3.84 -4.25
CA VAL A 229 -18.11 2.81 -4.23
C VAL A 229 -18.89 2.77 -5.54
N LYS A 230 -19.25 3.93 -6.12
CA LYS A 230 -19.94 4.03 -7.41
C LYS A 230 -19.08 3.48 -8.55
N MET A 231 -17.79 3.84 -8.57
CA MET A 231 -16.85 3.34 -9.58
C MET A 231 -16.74 1.81 -9.52
N LEU A 232 -16.61 1.21 -8.34
CA LEU A 232 -16.60 -0.26 -8.20
C LEU A 232 -17.90 -0.91 -8.63
N LYS A 233 -19.07 -0.33 -8.28
CA LYS A 233 -20.37 -0.83 -8.76
C LYS A 233 -20.45 -0.81 -10.29
N SER A 234 -19.94 0.24 -10.94
CA SER A 234 -19.95 0.38 -12.39
C SER A 234 -18.96 -0.56 -13.11
N ALA A 235 -17.87 -0.94 -12.43
CA ALA A 235 -16.86 -1.86 -12.95
C ALA A 235 -17.28 -3.35 -12.89
N ASN A 236 -18.42 -3.64 -12.25
CA ASN A 236 -19.07 -4.96 -12.14
C ASN A 236 -18.12 -6.10 -11.70
N PRO A 237 -17.70 -6.14 -10.42
CA PRO A 237 -17.04 -7.31 -9.85
C PRO A 237 -17.99 -8.51 -9.79
#